data_AF-A0A6L6G753-F1
#
_entry.id   AF-A0A6L6G753-F1
#
_cell.length_a   1.000
_cell.length_b   1.000
_cell.length_c   1.000
_cell.angle_alpha   90.00
_cell.angle_beta   90.00
_cell.angle_gamma   90.00
#
_symmetry.space_group_name_H-M   'P 1'
#
loop_
_entity.id
_entity.type
_entity.pdbx_description
1 polymer ?
#
loop_
_entity_poly.entity_id
_entity_poly.type
_entity_poly.pdbx_seq_one_letter_code
_entity_poly.pdbx_strand_id
1 'polypeptide(L)' 'MPRKIFDRAFKLSAIKLIIEEEQSVKIVSSTLGIHPNSLYRWVQEYEKDGGNAFPGHGSALRHA' A
#
# COMPACT_ATOMS: atom_id res chain seq x y z
N MET A 1 13.10 13.06 8.67
CA MET A 1 11.62 12.99 8.71
C MET A 1 11.20 11.67 9.33
N PRO A 2 10.32 11.65 10.34
CA PRO A 2 9.80 10.40 10.91
C PRO A 2 9.07 9.59 9.84
N ARG A 3 9.21 8.25 9.89
CA ARG A 3 8.47 7.37 8.96
C ARG A 3 6.99 7.44 9.29
N LYS A 4 6.15 7.79 8.31
CA LYS A 4 4.70 7.66 8.44
C LYS A 4 4.35 6.17 8.52
N ILE A 5 3.62 5.80 9.56
CA ILE A 5 3.09 4.45 9.75
C ILE A 5 1.63 4.49 9.30
N PHE A 6 1.23 3.51 8.48
CA PHE A 6 -0.12 3.41 7.93
C PHE A 6 -0.69 2.04 8.25
N ASP A 7 -1.90 2.01 8.78
CA ASP A 7 -2.58 0.76 9.14
C ASP A 7 -2.87 -0.10 7.92
N ARG A 8 -2.93 -1.42 8.13
CA ARG A 8 -3.23 -2.40 7.09
C ARG A 8 -4.52 -2.05 6.34
N ALA A 9 -5.58 -1.70 7.07
CA ALA A 9 -6.87 -1.33 6.48
C ALA A 9 -6.73 -0.13 5.54
N PHE A 10 -5.97 0.89 5.96
CA PHE A 10 -5.72 2.07 5.15
C PHE A 10 -4.95 1.76 3.86
N LYS A 11 -3.89 0.94 3.96
CA LYS A 11 -3.12 0.50 2.78
C LYS A 11 -4.01 -0.26 1.79
N LEU A 12 -4.85 -1.17 2.29
CA LEU A 12 -5.78 -1.94 1.45
C LEU A 12 -6.81 -1.03 0.77
N SER A 13 -7.40 -0.08 1.47
CA SER A 13 -8.32 0.89 0.86
C SER A 13 -7.63 1.69 -0.24
N ALA A 14 -6.40 2.17 -0.02
CA ALA A 14 -5.66 2.91 -1.04
C ALA A 14 -5.36 2.07 -2.30
N ILE A 15 -5.06 0.78 -2.12
CA ILE A 15 -4.81 -0.15 -3.24
C ILE A 15 -6.11 -0.48 -3.97
N LYS A 16 -7.22 -0.68 -3.25
CA LYS A 16 -8.54 -0.91 -3.87
C LYS A 16 -8.96 0.24 -4.77
N LEU A 17 -8.70 1.50 -4.37
CA LEU A 17 -8.93 2.66 -5.25
C LEU A 17 -8.12 2.57 -6.55
N ILE A 18 -6.90 2.02 -6.50
CA ILE A 18 -6.03 1.91 -7.68
C ILE A 18 -6.43 0.72 -8.56
N ILE A 19 -6.77 -0.42 -7.97
CA ILE A 19 -7.03 -1.68 -8.69
C ILE A 19 -8.52 -1.83 -9.05
N GLU A 20 -9.43 -1.64 -8.10
CA GLU A 20 -10.87 -1.85 -8.29
C GLU A 20 -11.52 -0.64 -8.97
N GLU A 21 -11.11 0.58 -8.62
CA GLU A 21 -11.63 1.81 -9.25
C GLU A 21 -10.74 2.35 -10.38
N GLU A 22 -9.68 1.59 -10.76
CA GLU A 22 -8.71 1.94 -11.82
C GLU A 22 -8.13 3.37 -11.70
N GLN A 23 -8.09 3.94 -10.49
CA GLN A 23 -7.59 5.29 -10.30
C GLN A 23 -6.07 5.35 -10.48
N SER A 24 -5.60 6.42 -11.12
CA SER A 24 -4.16 6.65 -11.25
C SER A 24 -3.49 6.84 -9.89
N VAL A 25 -2.35 6.17 -9.68
CA VAL A 25 -1.51 6.31 -8.48
C VAL A 25 -1.20 7.78 -8.15
N LYS A 26 -1.05 8.65 -9.17
CA LYS A 26 -0.81 10.08 -8.97
C LYS A 26 -1.99 10.80 -8.32
N ILE A 27 -3.22 10.44 -8.73
CA ILE A 27 -4.45 11.01 -8.17
C ILE A 27 -4.59 10.56 -6.72
N VAL A 28 -4.51 9.25 -6.47
CA VAL A 28 -4.62 8.66 -5.12
C VAL A 28 -3.53 9.20 -4.18
N SER A 29 -2.30 9.36 -4.69
CA SER A 29 -1.19 10.00 -3.96
C SER A 29 -1.53 11.41 -3.51
N SER A 30 -2.09 12.23 -4.40
CA SER A 30 -2.44 13.62 -4.12
C SER A 30 -3.61 13.71 -3.14
N THR A 31 -4.63 12.87 -3.34
CA THR A 31 -5.83 12.80 -2.49
C THR A 31 -5.51 12.34 -1.07
N LEU A 32 -4.67 11.31 -0.92
CA LEU A 32 -4.34 10.74 0.39
C LEU A 32 -3.09 11.36 1.05
N GLY A 33 -2.36 12.23 0.33
CA GLY A 33 -1.10 12.82 0.81
C GLY A 33 0.00 11.78 1.05
N ILE A 34 0.02 10.72 0.25
CA ILE A 34 0.97 9.60 0.32
C ILE A 34 1.94 9.73 -0.86
N HIS A 35 3.20 9.37 -0.66
CA HIS A 35 4.16 9.37 -1.76
C HIS A 35 3.82 8.28 -2.79
N PRO A 36 3.83 8.57 -4.11
CA PRO A 36 3.47 7.59 -5.16
C PRO A 36 4.24 6.27 -5.05
N ASN A 37 5.55 6.34 -4.74
CA ASN A 37 6.38 5.12 -4.58
C ASN A 37 5.89 4.18 -3.47
N SER A 38 5.26 4.70 -2.41
CA SER A 38 4.67 3.86 -1.37
C SER A 38 3.46 3.10 -1.92
N LEU A 39 2.63 3.77 -2.71
CA LEU A 39 1.47 3.15 -3.35
C LEU A 39 1.89 2.09 -4.36
N TYR A 40 2.87 2.37 -5.23
CA TYR A 40 3.41 1.37 -6.16
C TYR A 40 3.92 0.12 -5.44
N ARG A 41 4.66 0.31 -4.35
CA ARG A 41 5.15 -0.80 -3.55
C ARG A 41 4.02 -1.61 -2.92
N TRP A 42 3.00 -0.95 -2.38
CA TRP A 42 1.85 -1.66 -1.80
C TRP A 42 1.05 -2.43 -2.85
N VAL A 43 0.87 -1.87 -4.04
CA VAL A 43 0.23 -2.57 -5.17
C VAL A 43 1.03 -3.83 -5.52
N GLN A 44 2.35 -3.74 -5.66
CA GLN A 44 3.20 -4.91 -5.93
C GLN A 44 3.13 -5.97 -4.83
N GLU A 45 3.18 -5.55 -3.56
CA GLU A 45 3.02 -6.45 -2.40
C GLU A 45 1.64 -7.12 -2.43
N TYR A 46 0.59 -6.38 -2.78
CA TYR A 46 -0.78 -6.91 -2.92
C TYR A 46 -0.96 -7.84 -4.12
N GLU A 47 -0.33 -7.58 -5.27
CA GLU A 47 -0.36 -8.49 -6.42
C GLU A 47 0.35 -9.82 -6.10
N LYS A 48 1.41 -9.77 -5.30
CA LYS A 48 2.20 -10.95 -4.94
C LYS A 48 1.54 -11.79 -3.84
N ASP A 49 1.14 -11.15 -2.75
CA ASP A 49 0.71 -11.80 -1.51
C ASP A 49 -0.79 -11.61 -1.22
N GLY A 50 -1.52 -10.91 -2.10
CA GLY A 50 -2.96 -10.68 -2.02
C GLY A 50 -3.37 -9.97 -0.73
N GLY A 51 -4.46 -10.45 -0.13
CA GLY A 51 -4.92 -9.99 1.17
C GLY A 51 -3.87 -10.16 2.28
N ASN A 52 -2.88 -11.06 2.15
CA ASN A 52 -1.85 -11.26 3.17
C ASN A 52 -0.65 -10.30 3.04
N ALA A 53 -0.62 -9.40 2.05
CA ALA A 53 0.49 -8.49 1.77
C ALA A 53 0.91 -7.57 2.93
N PHE A 54 0.04 -7.37 3.92
CA PHE A 54 0.29 -6.45 5.03
C PHE A 54 0.18 -7.14 6.40
N PRO A 55 1.07 -8.07 6.78
CA PRO A 55 0.94 -8.81 8.03
C PRO A 55 1.32 -8.00 9.29
N GLY A 56 1.88 -6.79 9.16
CA GLY A 56 2.20 -5.92 10.31
C GLY A 56 2.97 -4.65 9.95
N HIS A 57 3.08 -3.72 10.91
CA HIS A 57 3.68 -2.36 10.80
C HIS A 57 5.20 -2.29 10.54
N GLY A 58 5.79 -3.35 10.00
CA GLY A 58 7.22 -3.47 9.77
C GLY A 58 7.79 -4.60 10.61
N SER A 59 7.65 -5.81 10.10
CA SER A 59 8.77 -6.73 10.06
C SER A 59 8.48 -7.65 8.90
N ALA A 60 9.34 -7.59 7.87
CA ALA A 60 9.33 -8.61 6.84
C ALA A 60 9.61 -9.93 7.55
N LEU A 61 8.60 -10.78 7.69
CA LEU A 61 8.83 -12.18 8.02
C LEU A 61 9.46 -12.81 6.78
N ARG A 62 10.77 -12.65 6.74
CA ARG A 62 11.71 -13.56 6.09
C ARG A 62 11.52 -14.93 6.73
N HIS A 63 10.95 -15.87 5.99
CA HIS A 63 11.21 -17.30 6.15
C HIS A 63 11.52 -17.79 4.73
N ALA A 64 12.80 -17.97 4.41
CA ALA A 64 13.60 -19.18 4.63
C ALA A 64 13.10 -20.32 3.73
#